data_AF-A0A954I859-F1
#
_entry.id   AF-A0A954I859-F1
#
_cell.length_a   1.000
_cell.length_b   1.000
_cell.length_c   1.000
_cell.angle_alpha   90.00
_cell.angle_beta   90.00
_cell.angle_gamma   90.00
#
_symmetry.space_group_name_H-M   'P 1'
#
loop_
_entity.id
_entity.type
_entity.pdbx_description
1 polymer ?
#
loop_
_entity_poly.entity_id
_entity_poly.type
_entity_poly.pdbx_seq_one_letter_code
_entity_poly.pdbx_strand_id
1 'polypeptide(L)'
;MNLFQTTAAGRSMAGRFLLTCCIALVLSIAPSVSAQETIATPIPPIPAERDAGGIVVPPPIPADSGAVVPEIPAESLPPADSISVAAPLSPVVSPGYWIVSTHQLSQSFDGCCPAFCPQVYRHDCGAGCRGSSLAELSQSLIPGVPVCIVVHGSFVDWDSVHSESLCTYRWLQHAQPGMPLQMIYLTWPSNESLTPFVQIDVAVLGRRAARNGCYL
;
A
#
# COMPACT_ATOMS: atom_id res chain seq x y z
N MET A 1 -43.30 -5.73 28.87
CA MET A 1 -43.60 -7.04 28.26
C MET A 1 -42.37 -7.48 27.48
N ASN A 2 -41.67 -8.47 28.02
CA ASN A 2 -40.70 -9.30 27.29
C ASN A 2 -41.44 -10.09 26.21
N LEU A 3 -40.83 -10.35 25.04
CA LEU A 3 -40.36 -11.69 24.69
C LEU A 3 -39.48 -11.68 23.43
N PHE A 4 -38.42 -12.47 23.55
CA PHE A 4 -37.39 -12.84 22.58
C PHE A 4 -37.88 -13.80 21.48
N GLN A 5 -36.96 -14.05 20.54
CA GLN A 5 -36.66 -15.30 19.80
C GLN A 5 -37.15 -15.42 18.36
N THR A 6 -36.17 -15.39 17.43
CA THR A 6 -36.05 -16.42 16.39
C THR A 6 -34.59 -16.58 15.98
N THR A 7 -33.97 -17.58 16.61
CA THR A 7 -33.04 -18.61 16.09
C THR A 7 -32.11 -18.32 14.91
N ALA A 8 -30.84 -18.62 15.20
CA ALA A 8 -29.73 -18.87 14.28
C ALA A 8 -30.03 -19.97 13.24
N ALA A 9 -29.51 -19.79 12.03
CA ALA A 9 -29.22 -20.86 11.09
C ALA A 9 -27.77 -20.72 10.62
N GLY A 10 -26.96 -21.71 10.99
CA GLY A 10 -25.53 -21.73 10.75
C GLY A 10 -25.16 -21.67 9.26
N ARG A 11 -24.10 -20.92 8.97
CA ARG A 11 -23.32 -21.12 7.75
C ARG A 11 -21.91 -21.50 8.15
N SER A 12 -21.58 -22.72 7.73
CA SER A 12 -20.30 -23.40 7.79
C SER A 12 -19.10 -22.48 7.56
N MET A 13 -18.22 -22.37 8.55
CA MET A 13 -16.84 -21.88 8.42
C MET A 13 -15.96 -22.96 7.76
N ALA A 14 -16.32 -23.38 6.56
CA ALA A 14 -15.46 -24.22 5.74
C ALA A 14 -14.52 -23.32 4.92
N GLY A 15 -13.29 -23.17 5.44
CA GLY A 15 -12.06 -22.94 4.67
C GLY A 15 -12.12 -21.93 3.52
N ARG A 16 -12.08 -20.63 3.85
CA ARG A 16 -11.55 -19.61 2.94
C ARG A 16 -10.17 -19.18 3.40
N PHE A 17 -9.19 -20.08 3.25
CA PHE A 17 -7.79 -19.64 3.12
C PHE A 17 -7.58 -19.21 1.67
N LEU A 18 -8.23 -18.10 1.28
CA LEU A 18 -7.77 -17.32 0.14
C LEU A 18 -6.64 -16.47 0.69
N LEU A 19 -5.43 -16.76 0.22
CA LEU A 19 -4.26 -15.94 0.49
C LEU A 19 -4.52 -14.57 -0.15
N THR A 20 -5.11 -13.64 0.61
CA THR A 20 -5.23 -12.25 0.19
C THR A 20 -3.82 -11.68 0.16
N CYS A 21 -3.19 -11.73 -1.01
CA CYS A 21 -1.88 -11.14 -1.23
C CYS A 21 -2.06 -9.61 -1.29
N CYS A 22 -2.09 -8.96 -0.14
CA CYS A 22 -2.05 -7.51 -0.05
C CYS A 22 -0.62 -7.04 -0.30
N ILE A 23 -0.43 -6.16 -1.27
CA ILE A 23 0.85 -5.47 -1.46
C ILE A 23 0.78 -4.19 -0.62
N ALA A 24 1.70 -4.05 0.33
CA ALA A 24 1.91 -2.81 1.06
C ALA A 24 3.01 -2.00 0.35
N LEU A 25 2.66 -0.82 -0.15
CA LEU A 25 3.62 0.14 -0.68
C LEU A 25 3.88 1.19 0.40
N VAL A 26 5.15 1.33 0.82
CA VAL A 26 5.56 2.38 1.74
C VAL A 26 6.17 3.51 0.94
N LEU A 27 5.47 4.64 0.87
CA LEU A 27 5.98 5.86 0.22
C LEU A 27 6.48 6.82 1.29
N SER A 28 7.74 7.22 1.19
CA SER A 28 8.29 8.35 1.95
C SER A 28 8.12 9.61 1.12
N ILE A 29 7.19 10.48 1.52
CA ILE A 29 7.01 11.78 0.87
C ILE A 29 8.14 12.70 1.34
N ALA A 30 9.19 12.80 0.53
CA ALA A 30 10.22 13.83 0.74
C ALA A 30 9.60 15.21 0.47
N PRO A 31 9.98 16.26 1.22
CA PRO A 31 9.59 17.62 0.88
C PRO A 31 10.11 17.95 -0.52
N SER A 32 9.19 18.30 -1.42
CA SER A 32 9.48 18.68 -2.80
C SER A 32 10.43 19.89 -2.82
N VAL A 33 11.69 19.67 -3.16
CA VAL A 33 12.58 20.73 -3.66
C VAL A 33 12.20 20.93 -5.13
N SER A 34 11.79 22.15 -5.52
CA SER A 34 11.45 22.51 -6.89
C SER A 34 12.48 21.96 -7.89
N ALA A 35 12.07 20.99 -8.71
CA ALA A 35 12.88 20.47 -9.79
C ALA A 35 12.81 21.43 -10.98
N GLN A 36 13.95 22.02 -11.35
CA GLN A 36 14.15 22.65 -12.66
C GLN A 36 14.02 21.61 -13.77
N GLU A 37 13.37 22.00 -14.86
CA GLU A 37 13.33 21.29 -16.14
C GLU A 37 14.74 20.85 -16.56
N THR A 38 14.97 19.54 -16.55
CA THR A 38 16.13 18.94 -17.22
C THR A 38 15.67 18.43 -18.57
N ILE A 39 16.23 19.05 -19.62
CA ILE A 39 16.02 18.74 -21.03
C ILE A 39 16.36 17.27 -21.31
N ALA A 40 15.41 16.56 -21.92
CA ALA A 40 15.54 15.17 -22.32
C ALA A 40 16.63 15.00 -23.39
N THR A 41 17.65 14.19 -23.11
CA THR A 41 18.57 13.65 -24.11
C THR A 41 17.94 12.47 -24.87
N PRO A 42 18.19 12.34 -26.18
CA PRO A 42 17.64 11.28 -27.01
C PRO A 42 18.23 9.90 -26.67
N ILE A 43 17.35 8.90 -26.66
CA ILE A 43 17.65 7.49 -26.36
C ILE A 43 18.37 6.86 -27.57
N PRO A 44 19.53 6.19 -27.40
CA PRO A 44 20.18 5.43 -28.46
C PRO A 44 19.43 4.11 -28.77
N PRO A 45 19.54 3.60 -30.01
CA PRO A 45 18.82 2.40 -30.43
C PRO A 45 19.33 1.11 -29.75
N ILE A 46 18.38 0.25 -29.40
CA ILE A 46 18.56 -1.06 -28.78
C ILE A 46 19.17 -2.04 -29.79
N PRO A 47 20.30 -2.73 -29.49
CA PRO A 47 20.83 -3.81 -30.33
C PRO A 47 19.92 -5.05 -30.28
N ALA A 48 19.70 -5.66 -31.44
CA ALA A 48 18.92 -6.89 -31.59
C ALA A 48 19.51 -8.07 -30.78
N GLU A 49 18.65 -8.74 -30.01
CA GLU A 49 18.97 -9.96 -29.27
C GLU A 49 19.40 -11.08 -30.23
N ARG A 50 20.56 -11.69 -29.93
CA ARG A 50 20.94 -12.98 -30.49
C ARG A 50 20.46 -14.08 -29.56
N ASP A 51 19.65 -14.95 -30.14
CA ASP A 51 19.29 -16.28 -29.68
C ASP A 51 20.56 -17.16 -29.58
N ALA A 52 20.84 -17.70 -28.40
CA ALA A 52 21.71 -18.86 -28.19
C ALA A 52 21.57 -19.37 -26.75
N GLY A 53 20.81 -20.47 -26.59
CA GLY A 53 20.77 -21.24 -25.35
C GLY A 53 22.16 -21.75 -24.95
N GLY A 54 22.49 -21.54 -23.68
CA GLY A 54 23.65 -22.13 -23.02
C GLY A 54 23.39 -22.22 -21.53
N ILE A 55 23.07 -23.41 -21.04
CA ILE A 55 23.01 -23.71 -19.61
C ILE A 55 24.46 -23.69 -19.11
N VAL A 56 24.88 -22.57 -18.51
CA VAL A 56 26.17 -22.47 -17.82
C VAL A 56 25.98 -22.98 -16.39
N VAL A 57 26.55 -24.15 -16.11
CA VAL A 57 26.66 -24.70 -14.75
C VAL A 57 27.72 -23.88 -13.98
N PRO A 58 27.39 -23.28 -12.82
CA PRO A 58 28.37 -22.52 -12.04
C PRO A 58 29.40 -23.46 -11.37
N PRO A 59 30.69 -23.06 -11.29
CA PRO A 59 31.72 -23.82 -10.57
C PRO A 59 31.59 -23.69 -9.03
N PRO A 60 32.14 -24.66 -8.27
CA PRO A 60 32.05 -24.67 -6.81
C PRO A 60 32.94 -23.60 -6.16
N ILE A 61 32.38 -22.97 -5.13
CA ILE A 61 33.00 -21.93 -4.30
C ILE A 61 34.01 -22.58 -3.34
N PRO A 62 35.31 -22.19 -3.33
CA PRO A 62 36.24 -22.61 -2.31
C PRO A 62 35.99 -21.87 -0.98
N ALA A 63 36.03 -22.64 0.10
CA ALA A 63 35.96 -22.14 1.46
C ALA A 63 37.31 -21.56 1.94
N ASP A 64 37.18 -20.60 2.85
CA ASP A 64 38.16 -20.20 3.87
C ASP A 64 39.17 -19.09 3.51
N SER A 65 39.01 -17.94 4.18
CA SER A 65 40.11 -17.08 4.63
C SER A 65 39.60 -16.07 5.64
N GLY A 66 40.08 -16.20 6.88
CA GLY A 66 39.79 -15.34 8.00
C GLY A 66 40.15 -13.87 7.74
N ALA A 67 39.15 -13.00 7.88
CA ALA A 67 39.35 -11.56 7.90
C ALA A 67 39.78 -11.12 9.31
N VAL A 68 41.01 -10.62 9.41
CA VAL A 68 41.55 -9.93 10.58
C VAL A 68 40.86 -8.56 10.67
N VAL A 69 40.24 -8.27 11.82
CA VAL A 69 39.58 -7.00 12.13
C VAL A 69 40.63 -5.95 12.53
N PRO A 70 40.74 -4.80 11.84
CA PRO A 70 41.54 -3.68 12.31
C PRO A 70 40.76 -2.87 13.35
N GLU A 71 41.39 -2.63 14.50
CA GLU A 71 40.87 -1.80 15.60
C GLU A 71 40.94 -0.31 15.21
N ILE A 72 39.80 0.39 15.27
CA ILE A 72 39.67 1.81 14.89
C ILE A 72 39.86 2.68 16.15
N PRO A 73 40.77 3.67 16.14
CA PRO A 73 40.92 4.62 17.25
C PRO A 73 39.70 5.53 17.41
N ALA A 74 39.23 5.68 18.65
CA ALA A 74 38.13 6.58 19.00
C ALA A 74 38.57 8.05 18.93
N GLU A 75 38.02 8.79 17.97
CA GLU A 75 38.17 10.25 17.86
C GLU A 75 37.02 10.94 18.62
N SER A 76 37.38 11.70 19.65
CA SER A 76 36.44 12.42 20.52
C SER A 76 35.92 13.69 19.85
N LEU A 77 34.61 13.76 19.61
CA LEU A 77 33.93 14.96 19.11
C LEU A 77 33.71 16.01 20.22
N PRO A 78 33.81 17.31 19.92
CA PRO A 78 33.55 18.39 20.87
C PRO A 78 32.04 18.56 21.16
N PRO A 79 31.67 19.16 22.31
CA PRO A 79 30.28 19.33 22.71
C PRO A 79 29.58 20.35 21.81
N ALA A 80 28.51 19.91 21.14
CA ALA A 80 27.66 20.79 20.36
C ALA A 80 26.75 21.60 21.30
N ASP A 81 26.82 22.93 21.18
CA ASP A 81 25.93 23.89 21.83
C ASP A 81 24.47 23.56 21.54
N SER A 82 23.71 23.32 22.61
CA SER A 82 22.30 23.00 22.59
C SER A 82 21.46 24.24 22.27
N ILE A 83 21.22 24.46 20.97
CA ILE A 83 20.18 25.39 20.49
C ILE A 83 18.83 24.71 20.72
N SER A 84 18.16 25.08 21.81
CA SER A 84 16.78 24.70 22.10
C SER A 84 15.82 25.40 21.13
N VAL A 85 15.59 24.77 19.96
CA VAL A 85 14.51 25.16 19.05
C VAL A 85 13.20 24.76 19.69
N ALA A 86 12.38 25.74 20.08
CA ALA A 86 11.04 25.52 20.59
C ALA A 86 10.23 24.71 19.58
N ALA A 87 9.78 23.52 20.00
CA ALA A 87 9.03 22.61 19.15
C ALA A 87 7.70 23.27 18.72
N PRO A 88 7.41 23.37 17.41
CA PRO A 88 6.12 23.86 16.95
C PRO A 88 5.02 22.92 17.43
N LEU A 89 3.95 23.49 17.99
CA LEU A 89 2.73 22.80 18.41
C LEU A 89 2.26 21.91 17.25
N SER A 90 2.47 20.60 17.39
CA SER A 90 2.14 19.65 16.34
C SER A 90 0.61 19.65 16.18
N PRO A 91 0.09 19.76 14.94
CA PRO A 91 -1.35 19.67 14.72
C PRO A 91 -1.84 18.35 15.32
N VAL A 92 -2.88 18.42 16.15
CA VAL A 92 -3.55 17.25 16.70
C VAL A 92 -4.19 16.52 15.53
N VAL A 93 -3.47 15.54 14.99
CA VAL A 93 -3.99 14.71 13.92
C VAL A 93 -4.96 13.71 14.52
N SER A 94 -6.23 13.87 14.15
CA SER A 94 -7.27 12.91 14.53
C SER A 94 -6.86 11.52 14.03
N PRO A 95 -6.76 10.52 14.92
CA PRO A 95 -6.37 9.17 14.51
C PRO A 95 -7.44 8.59 13.59
N GLY A 96 -6.99 7.90 12.55
CA GLY A 96 -7.84 7.30 11.53
C GLY A 96 -7.06 6.82 10.31
N TYR A 97 -7.79 6.35 9.32
CA TYR A 97 -7.26 5.92 8.02
C TYR A 97 -8.20 6.34 6.88
N TRP A 98 -7.68 6.26 5.67
CA TRP A 98 -8.39 6.60 4.44
C TRP A 98 -8.73 5.35 3.63
N ILE A 99 -9.87 5.35 2.94
CA ILE A 99 -10.19 4.38 1.89
C ILE A 99 -10.40 5.15 0.58
N VAL A 100 -9.67 4.76 -0.46
CA VAL A 100 -9.78 5.31 -1.82
C VAL A 100 -10.35 4.21 -2.70
N SER A 101 -11.55 4.41 -3.23
CA SER A 101 -12.30 3.41 -3.99
C SER A 101 -12.41 3.77 -5.46
N THR A 102 -12.04 2.83 -6.32
CA THR A 102 -12.20 2.91 -7.79
C THR A 102 -13.45 2.14 -8.27
N HIS A 103 -14.36 1.75 -7.38
CA HIS A 103 -15.58 1.00 -7.73
C HIS A 103 -16.47 1.69 -8.78
N GLN A 104 -16.46 3.02 -8.80
CA GLN A 104 -17.23 3.80 -9.78
C GLN A 104 -16.43 4.19 -11.03
N LEU A 105 -15.17 3.79 -11.12
CA LEU A 105 -14.33 4.07 -12.27
C LEU A 105 -14.49 3.01 -13.35
N SER A 106 -14.40 3.47 -14.61
CA SER A 106 -14.44 2.59 -15.77
C SER A 106 -13.35 1.52 -15.68
N GLN A 107 -13.72 0.27 -15.89
CA GLN A 107 -12.79 -0.86 -15.95
C GLN A 107 -12.35 -1.17 -17.39
N SER A 108 -12.82 -0.39 -18.37
CA SER A 108 -12.45 -0.44 -19.79
C SER A 108 -11.80 0.87 -20.22
N PHE A 109 -10.66 0.77 -20.92
CA PHE A 109 -9.93 1.91 -21.47
C PHE A 109 -9.75 1.71 -22.97
N ASP A 110 -10.11 2.71 -23.75
CA ASP A 110 -9.98 2.70 -25.22
C ASP A 110 -8.58 3.20 -25.65
N GLY A 111 -7.54 2.86 -24.87
CA GLY A 111 -6.16 3.32 -25.09
C GLY A 111 -5.84 4.71 -24.53
N CYS A 112 -6.83 5.45 -24.03
CA CYS A 112 -6.63 6.71 -23.29
C CYS A 112 -6.42 6.45 -21.79
N CYS A 113 -5.59 7.28 -21.15
CA CYS A 113 -5.46 7.25 -19.69
C CYS A 113 -6.81 7.63 -19.05
N PRO A 114 -7.40 6.78 -18.19
CA PRO A 114 -8.67 7.10 -17.56
C PRO A 114 -8.57 8.32 -16.65
N ALA A 115 -9.64 9.11 -16.60
CA ALA A 115 -9.77 10.13 -15.58
C ALA A 115 -9.82 9.46 -14.19
N PHE A 116 -8.90 9.85 -13.30
CA PHE A 116 -8.86 9.36 -11.94
C PHE A 116 -9.77 10.20 -11.05
N CYS A 117 -10.95 9.67 -10.73
CA CYS A 117 -11.95 10.30 -9.87
C CYS A 117 -12.50 9.30 -8.84
N PRO A 118 -11.67 8.85 -7.88
CA PRO A 118 -12.06 7.84 -6.92
C PRO A 118 -13.07 8.40 -5.91
N GLN A 119 -13.86 7.50 -5.30
CA GLN A 119 -14.59 7.82 -4.09
C GLN A 119 -13.65 7.75 -2.90
N VAL A 120 -13.64 8.78 -2.06
CA VAL A 120 -12.76 8.84 -0.90
C VAL A 120 -13.60 8.78 0.37
N TYR A 121 -13.17 7.95 1.31
CA TYR A 121 -13.78 7.80 2.61
C TYR A 121 -12.75 8.01 3.71
N ARG A 122 -13.18 8.67 4.78
CA ARG A 122 -12.40 8.85 6.00
C ARG A 122 -12.97 7.96 7.08
N HIS A 123 -12.10 7.20 7.75
CA HIS A 123 -12.46 6.46 8.94
C HIS A 123 -11.78 7.09 10.16
N ASP A 124 -12.58 7.72 11.01
CA ASP A 124 -12.10 8.38 12.22
C ASP A 124 -12.31 7.45 13.43
N CYS A 125 -11.34 7.43 14.35
CA CYS A 125 -11.47 6.66 15.58
C CYS A 125 -12.67 7.15 16.40
N GLY A 126 -13.70 6.31 16.55
CA GLY A 126 -14.89 6.59 17.37
C GLY A 126 -16.06 7.25 16.62
N ALA A 127 -15.83 7.90 15.48
CA ALA A 127 -16.88 8.54 14.68
C ALA A 127 -17.35 7.70 13.48
N GLY A 128 -16.65 6.61 13.16
CA GLY A 128 -17.01 5.71 12.07
C GLY A 128 -16.49 6.17 10.71
N CYS A 129 -17.14 5.71 9.64
CA CYS A 129 -16.79 6.00 8.26
C CYS A 129 -17.67 7.13 7.69
N ARG A 130 -17.06 8.08 6.97
CA ARG A 130 -17.77 9.14 6.23
C ARG A 130 -17.19 9.34 4.84
N GLY A 131 -18.01 9.85 3.92
CA GLY A 131 -17.56 10.34 2.62
C GLY A 131 -16.65 11.56 2.75
N SER A 132 -15.70 11.69 1.83
CA SER A 132 -14.69 12.75 1.79
C SER A 132 -14.20 12.97 0.34
N SER A 133 -13.08 13.67 0.18
CA SER A 133 -12.49 14.05 -1.12
C SER A 133 -10.98 13.80 -1.14
N LEU A 134 -10.41 13.71 -2.35
CA LEU A 134 -8.97 13.57 -2.52
C LEU A 134 -8.19 14.81 -2.01
N ALA A 135 -8.81 15.99 -2.10
CA ALA A 135 -8.24 17.23 -1.57
C ALA A 135 -8.13 17.22 -0.04
N GLU A 136 -9.15 16.71 0.64
CA GLU A 136 -9.11 16.55 2.11
C GLU A 136 -8.08 15.51 2.52
N LEU A 137 -8.01 14.38 1.80
CA LEU A 137 -6.97 13.37 2.01
C LEU A 137 -5.58 13.97 1.87
N SER A 138 -5.28 14.68 0.78
CA SER A 138 -3.95 15.23 0.53
C SER A 138 -3.55 16.28 1.57
N GLN A 139 -4.49 17.13 2.01
CA GLN A 139 -4.27 18.12 3.06
C GLN A 139 -4.07 17.49 4.44
N SER A 140 -4.61 16.30 4.67
CA SER A 140 -4.43 15.56 5.93
C SER A 140 -3.07 14.89 6.06
N LEU A 141 -2.31 14.76 4.95
CA LEU A 141 -1.02 14.09 4.97
C LEU A 141 0.03 14.94 5.69
N ILE A 142 0.73 14.30 6.64
CA ILE A 142 1.80 14.91 7.43
C ILE A 142 3.13 14.71 6.68
N PRO A 143 3.82 15.80 6.29
CA PRO A 143 5.17 15.70 5.72
C PRO A 143 6.15 15.01 6.68
N GLY A 144 7.01 14.15 6.16
CA GLY A 144 8.02 13.43 6.94
C GLY A 144 7.51 12.21 7.72
N VAL A 145 6.19 11.97 7.76
CA VAL A 145 5.62 10.73 8.29
C VAL A 145 5.35 9.78 7.12
N PRO A 146 5.79 8.50 7.18
CA PRO A 146 5.57 7.56 6.08
C PRO A 146 4.08 7.29 5.86
N VAL A 147 3.70 7.13 4.59
CA VAL A 147 2.35 6.71 4.18
C VAL A 147 2.40 5.24 3.77
N CYS A 148 1.60 4.42 4.45
CA CYS A 148 1.39 3.02 4.10
C CYS A 148 0.14 2.93 3.22
N ILE A 149 0.34 2.56 1.96
CA ILE A 149 -0.74 2.29 1.02
C ILE A 149 -0.94 0.78 0.96
N VAL A 150 -2.11 0.33 1.42
CA VAL A 150 -2.50 -1.07 1.35
C VAL A 150 -3.44 -1.24 0.17
N VAL A 151 -3.05 -2.12 -0.73
CA VAL A 151 -3.81 -2.45 -1.92
C VAL A 151 -4.40 -3.83 -1.72
N HIS A 152 -5.74 -3.96 -1.69
CA HIS A 152 -6.35 -5.26 -1.47
C HIS A 152 -6.18 -6.18 -2.69
N GLY A 153 -6.23 -7.49 -2.46
CA GLY A 153 -6.14 -8.50 -3.52
C GLY A 153 -7.41 -8.63 -4.38
N SER A 154 -7.48 -9.69 -5.18
CA SER A 154 -8.73 -10.07 -5.85
C SER A 154 -9.69 -10.73 -4.86
N PHE A 155 -10.99 -10.79 -5.20
CA PHE A 155 -12.04 -11.47 -4.42
C PHE A 155 -12.39 -10.84 -3.07
N VAL A 156 -12.13 -9.54 -2.92
CA VAL A 156 -12.48 -8.79 -1.71
C VAL A 156 -13.75 -7.98 -1.97
N ASP A 157 -14.77 -8.20 -1.14
CA ASP A 157 -15.99 -7.40 -1.15
C ASP A 157 -15.86 -6.16 -0.24
N TRP A 158 -16.80 -5.23 -0.41
CA TRP A 158 -16.76 -3.93 0.27
C TRP A 158 -16.77 -4.05 1.80
N ASP A 159 -17.57 -4.98 2.34
CA ASP A 159 -17.68 -5.20 3.78
C ASP A 159 -16.38 -5.81 4.36
N SER A 160 -15.74 -6.69 3.58
CA SER A 160 -14.42 -7.25 3.90
C SER A 160 -13.35 -6.16 3.90
N VAL A 161 -13.34 -5.26 2.91
CA VAL A 161 -12.41 -4.10 2.91
C VAL A 161 -12.55 -3.30 4.20
N HIS A 162 -13.77 -2.97 4.62
CA HIS A 162 -13.99 -2.21 5.85
C HIS A 162 -13.47 -2.92 7.10
N SER A 163 -13.83 -4.19 7.28
CA SER A 163 -13.46 -4.97 8.45
C SER A 163 -11.97 -5.28 8.51
N GLU A 164 -11.35 -5.69 7.39
CA GLU A 164 -9.93 -5.98 7.29
C GLU A 164 -9.07 -4.71 7.45
N SER A 165 -9.52 -3.57 6.92
CA SER A 165 -8.83 -2.29 7.08
C SER A 165 -8.79 -1.86 8.55
N LEU A 166 -9.88 -2.03 9.29
CA LEU A 166 -9.91 -1.70 10.71
C LEU A 166 -8.98 -2.62 11.52
N CYS A 167 -9.03 -3.93 11.25
CA CYS A 167 -8.16 -4.92 11.89
C CYS A 167 -6.68 -4.63 11.64
N THR A 168 -6.32 -4.41 10.38
CA THR A 168 -4.93 -4.12 9.96
C THR A 168 -4.44 -2.80 10.54
N TYR A 169 -5.28 -1.76 10.53
CA TYR A 169 -4.94 -0.47 11.13
C TYR A 169 -4.66 -0.59 12.63
N ARG A 170 -5.56 -1.26 13.36
CA ARG A 170 -5.36 -1.50 14.79
C ARG A 170 -4.11 -2.32 15.04
N TRP A 171 -3.89 -3.38 14.28
CA TRP A 171 -2.70 -4.22 14.44
C TRP A 171 -1.40 -3.42 14.30
N LEU A 172 -1.29 -2.59 13.25
CA LEU A 172 -0.12 -1.73 13.02
C LEU A 172 0.05 -0.66 14.11
N GLN A 173 -1.04 -0.06 14.58
CA GLN A 173 -0.99 0.88 15.71
C GLN A 173 -0.47 0.23 17.00
N HIS A 174 -0.83 -1.02 17.26
CA HIS A 174 -0.37 -1.74 18.45
C HIS A 174 1.09 -2.22 18.32
N ALA A 175 1.58 -2.42 17.10
CA ALA A 175 2.97 -2.83 16.87
C ALA A 175 3.98 -1.75 17.31
N GLN A 176 3.62 -0.46 17.18
CA GLN A 176 4.44 0.64 17.68
C GLN A 176 3.58 1.81 18.21
N PRO A 177 3.15 1.73 19.48
CA PRO A 177 2.34 2.78 20.09
C PRO A 177 3.08 4.13 20.11
N GLY A 178 2.37 5.21 19.81
CA GLY A 178 2.91 6.58 19.87
C GLY A 178 3.62 7.06 18.59
N MET A 179 3.87 6.18 17.62
CA MET A 179 4.33 6.61 16.29
C MET A 179 3.16 7.05 15.41
N PRO A 180 3.29 8.17 14.68
CA PRO A 180 2.28 8.58 13.73
C PRO A 180 2.22 7.60 12.56
N LEU A 181 1.01 7.09 12.28
CA LEU A 181 0.74 6.14 11.20
C LEU A 181 -0.25 6.76 10.21
N GLN A 182 0.14 6.87 8.95
CA GLN A 182 -0.73 7.31 7.86
C GLN A 182 -1.06 6.13 6.96
N MET A 183 -2.34 5.79 6.88
CA MET A 183 -2.81 4.60 6.18
C MET A 183 -3.85 4.96 5.14
N ILE A 184 -3.65 4.44 3.92
CA ILE A 184 -4.56 4.56 2.80
C ILE A 184 -4.84 3.16 2.29
N TYR A 185 -6.11 2.78 2.25
CA TYR A 185 -6.54 1.53 1.63
C TYR A 185 -7.07 1.82 0.24
N LEU A 186 -6.42 1.30 -0.80
CA LEU A 186 -6.94 1.34 -2.15
C LEU A 186 -7.85 0.13 -2.38
N THR A 187 -9.04 0.40 -2.92
CA THR A 187 -10.01 -0.63 -3.24
C THR A 187 -10.60 -0.50 -4.64
N TRP A 188 -10.86 -1.63 -5.28
CA TRP A 188 -11.42 -1.75 -6.63
C TRP A 188 -12.41 -2.91 -6.71
N PRO A 189 -13.31 -2.92 -7.72
CA PRO A 189 -14.33 -3.95 -7.81
C PRO A 189 -13.69 -5.30 -8.14
N SER A 190 -13.60 -6.16 -7.13
CA SER A 190 -12.92 -7.45 -7.21
C SER A 190 -13.77 -8.64 -6.74
N ASN A 191 -14.99 -8.37 -6.26
CA ASN A 191 -15.93 -9.37 -5.74
C ASN A 191 -16.74 -10.03 -6.86
N GLU A 192 -16.08 -10.87 -7.66
CA GLU A 192 -16.79 -11.73 -8.61
C GLU A 192 -16.96 -13.14 -8.08
N SER A 193 -18.15 -13.71 -8.29
CA SER A 193 -18.39 -15.11 -8.01
C SER A 193 -17.62 -15.98 -9.01
N LEU A 194 -16.83 -16.92 -8.51
CA LEU A 194 -16.15 -17.88 -9.34
C LEU A 194 -17.16 -18.77 -10.08
N THR A 195 -17.01 -18.85 -11.39
CA THR A 195 -17.71 -19.78 -12.25
C THR A 195 -17.05 -21.16 -12.19
N PRO A 196 -17.65 -22.21 -12.78
CA PRO A 196 -16.96 -23.49 -12.96
C PRO A 196 -15.64 -23.38 -13.76
N PHE A 197 -15.42 -22.28 -14.48
CA PHE A 197 -14.21 -22.00 -15.25
C PHE A 197 -13.25 -21.06 -14.50
N VAL A 198 -12.85 -21.45 -13.29
CA VAL A 198 -12.00 -20.64 -12.39
C VAL A 198 -10.76 -20.05 -13.06
N GLN A 199 -10.14 -20.78 -14.00
CA GLN A 199 -8.96 -20.29 -14.74
C GLN A 199 -9.26 -19.03 -15.56
N ILE A 200 -10.44 -18.97 -16.18
CA ILE A 200 -10.89 -17.81 -16.96
C ILE A 200 -11.15 -16.64 -16.01
N ASP A 201 -11.83 -16.88 -14.88
CA ASP A 201 -12.16 -15.84 -13.91
C ASP A 201 -10.89 -15.23 -13.29
N VAL A 202 -9.92 -16.07 -12.92
CA VAL A 202 -8.61 -15.61 -12.43
C VAL A 202 -7.89 -14.78 -13.50
N ALA A 203 -7.93 -15.18 -14.77
CA ALA A 203 -7.32 -14.41 -15.85
C ALA A 203 -8.04 -13.05 -16.07
N VAL A 204 -9.37 -13.01 -15.95
CA VAL A 204 -10.17 -11.77 -16.01
C VAL A 204 -9.80 -10.84 -14.87
N LEU A 205 -9.75 -11.35 -13.63
CA LEU A 205 -9.42 -10.58 -12.44
C LEU A 205 -7.96 -10.11 -12.46
N GLY A 206 -7.02 -10.93 -12.94
CA GLY A 206 -5.63 -10.54 -13.14
C GLY A 206 -5.50 -9.36 -14.13
N ARG A 207 -6.26 -9.38 -15.24
CA ARG A 207 -6.31 -8.24 -16.17
C ARG A 207 -6.90 -6.99 -15.54
N ARG A 208 -7.93 -7.13 -14.68
CA ARG A 208 -8.49 -5.99 -13.94
C ARG A 208 -7.53 -5.44 -12.90
N ALA A 209 -6.81 -6.29 -12.17
CA ALA A 209 -5.79 -5.87 -11.22
C ALA A 209 -4.69 -5.09 -11.95
N ALA A 210 -4.19 -5.59 -13.09
CA ALA A 210 -3.21 -4.89 -13.92
C ALA A 210 -3.72 -3.51 -14.38
N ARG A 211 -5.01 -3.40 -14.73
CA ARG A 211 -5.66 -2.13 -15.09
C ARG A 211 -5.81 -1.16 -13.93
N ASN A 212 -6.21 -1.66 -12.75
CA ASN A 212 -6.31 -0.81 -11.56
C ASN A 212 -4.94 -0.33 -11.09
N GLY A 213 -3.87 -1.03 -11.45
CA GLY A 213 -2.51 -0.54 -11.35
C GLY A 213 -2.24 0.76 -12.11
N CYS A 214 -3.02 1.12 -13.14
CA CYS A 214 -2.89 2.41 -13.81
C CYS A 214 -3.38 3.61 -12.99
N TYR A 215 -4.09 3.35 -11.89
CA TYR A 215 -4.54 4.38 -10.94
C TYR A 215 -3.59 4.57 -9.75
N LEU A 216 -2.53 3.74 -9.66
CA LEU A 216 -1.48 3.78 -8.64
C LEU A 216 -0.24 4.48 -9.19
#